data_AF-A0A7C1SLU9-F1
#
_entry.id   AF-A0A7C1SLU9-F1
#
_cell.length_a   1.000
_cell.length_b   1.000
_cell.length_c   1.000
_cell.angle_alpha   90.00
_cell.angle_beta   90.00
_cell.angle_gamma   90.00
#
_symmetry.space_group_name_H-M   'P 1'
#
loop_
_entity.id
_entity.type
_entity.pdbx_description
1 polymer ?
#
loop_
_entity_poly.entity_id
_entity_poly.type
_entity_poly.pdbx_seq_one_letter_code
_entity_poly.pdbx_strand_id
1 'polypeptide(L)'
;GSLLICSNQIKEKKLKELPQDFVIFATTSQIVNNIGEGLRGIKSKNIKSIPTNITTIKNFEPQGVSKDFMSYGSSAKNLYLLLLEDL
;
A
#
# COMPACT_ATOMS: atom_id res chain seq x y z
N GLY A 1 7.45 3.13 -8.28
CA GLY A 1 6.89 1.89 -7.71
C GLY A 1 5.56 2.17 -7.07
N SER A 2 4.77 1.16 -6.73
CA SER A 2 3.49 1.35 -6.04
C SER A 2 3.17 0.14 -5.17
N LEU A 3 2.62 0.36 -3.98
CA LEU A 3 2.24 -0.73 -3.07
C LEU A 3 0.74 -0.99 -3.17
N LEU A 4 0.38 -2.23 -3.44
CA LEU A 4 -1.00 -2.70 -3.41
C LEU A 4 -1.32 -3.19 -2.01
N ILE A 5 -2.37 -2.63 -1.40
CA ILE A 5 -2.88 -3.03 -0.09
C ILE A 5 -4.34 -3.46 -0.22
N CYS A 6 -4.74 -4.50 0.49
CA CYS A 6 -6.13 -4.95 0.52
C CYS A 6 -6.80 -4.61 1.86
N SER A 7 -8.13 -4.56 1.86
CA SER A 7 -8.93 -4.21 3.05
C SER A 7 -8.66 -5.13 4.23
N ASN A 8 -8.35 -6.40 3.99
CA ASN A 8 -7.97 -7.36 5.05
C ASN A 8 -6.70 -6.91 5.81
N GLN A 9 -5.72 -6.28 5.13
CA GLN A 9 -4.48 -5.82 5.75
C GLN A 9 -4.70 -4.58 6.63
N ILE A 10 -5.67 -3.74 6.28
CA ILE A 10 -5.98 -2.49 6.99
C ILE A 10 -7.25 -2.57 7.84
N LYS A 11 -7.83 -3.77 7.98
CA LYS A 11 -9.09 -4.02 8.71
C LYS A 11 -10.23 -3.09 8.25
N GLU A 12 -10.38 -2.95 6.94
CA GLU A 12 -11.40 -2.12 6.27
C GLU A 12 -11.35 -0.62 6.59
N LYS A 13 -10.30 -0.14 7.27
CA LYS A 13 -10.11 1.29 7.52
C LYS A 13 -9.78 2.02 6.23
N LYS A 14 -10.23 3.27 6.14
CA LYS A 14 -9.81 4.14 5.02
C LYS A 14 -8.35 4.55 5.22
N LEU A 15 -7.63 4.82 4.12
CA LEU A 15 -6.25 5.28 4.18
C LEU A 15 -6.11 6.46 5.16
N LYS A 16 -7.02 7.45 5.10
CA LYS A 16 -7.04 8.63 5.99
C LYS A 16 -7.13 8.30 7.49
N GLU A 17 -7.75 7.18 7.86
CA GLU A 17 -7.94 6.72 9.25
C GLU A 17 -6.74 5.93 9.77
N LEU A 18 -5.79 5.56 8.91
CA LEU A 18 -4.54 4.96 9.35
C LEU A 18 -3.67 5.99 10.08
N PRO A 19 -2.67 5.55 10.86
CA PRO A 19 -1.72 6.45 11.47
C PRO A 19 -0.97 7.33 10.45
N GLN A 20 -0.32 8.39 10.93
CA GLN A 20 0.54 9.25 10.12
C GLN A 20 1.78 8.48 9.64
N ASP A 21 2.34 7.65 10.51
CA ASP A 21 3.50 6.81 10.24
C ASP A 21 3.07 5.35 10.04
N PHE A 22 3.53 4.74 8.96
CA PHE A 22 3.14 3.40 8.57
C PHE A 22 4.37 2.56 8.23
N VAL A 23 4.57 1.46 8.95
CA VAL A 23 5.64 0.51 8.67
C VAL A 23 5.06 -0.69 7.93
N ILE A 24 5.53 -0.93 6.72
CA ILE A 24 5.13 -2.07 5.90
C ILE A 24 6.28 -3.06 5.92
N PHE A 25 5.97 -4.27 6.35
CA PHE A 25 6.86 -5.42 6.18
C PHE A 25 6.45 -6.18 4.92
N ALA A 26 7.39 -6.34 4.00
CA ALA A 26 7.19 -7.08 2.76
C ALA A 26 8.38 -8.00 2.50
N THR A 27 8.18 -8.99 1.66
CA THR A 27 9.27 -9.85 1.19
C THR A 27 9.54 -9.63 -0.29
N THR A 28 10.77 -9.90 -0.74
CA THR A 28 11.19 -9.70 -2.13
C THR A 28 10.34 -10.52 -3.11
N SER A 29 9.89 -11.72 -2.71
CA SER A 29 9.01 -12.58 -3.52
C SER A 29 7.63 -11.98 -3.80
N GLN A 30 7.26 -10.86 -3.16
CA GLN A 30 5.98 -10.18 -3.37
C GLN A 30 6.03 -9.12 -4.48
N ILE A 31 7.22 -8.82 -5.00
CA ILE A 31 7.43 -7.85 -6.07
C ILE A 31 6.96 -8.47 -7.40
N VAL A 32 6.13 -7.74 -8.13
CA VAL A 32 5.54 -8.17 -9.40
C VAL A 32 5.68 -7.07 -10.45
N ASN A 33 5.62 -7.43 -11.72
CA ASN A 33 5.91 -6.49 -12.82
C ASN A 33 4.71 -5.60 -13.16
N ASN A 34 3.50 -6.07 -12.91
CA ASN A 34 2.28 -5.35 -13.29
C ASN A 34 1.17 -5.49 -12.25
N ILE A 35 0.20 -4.57 -12.31
CA ILE A 35 -0.95 -4.54 -11.39
C ILE A 35 -1.78 -5.83 -11.52
N GLY A 36 -1.90 -6.41 -12.72
CA GLY A 36 -2.67 -7.63 -12.96
C GLY A 36 -2.14 -8.82 -12.15
N GLU A 37 -0.82 -9.03 -12.17
CA GLU A 37 -0.12 -10.01 -11.34
C GLU A 37 -0.32 -9.73 -9.85
N GLY A 38 -0.25 -8.46 -9.44
CA GLY A 38 -0.49 -8.05 -8.05
C GLY A 38 -1.90 -8.39 -7.59
N LEU A 39 -2.92 -8.09 -8.40
CA LEU A 39 -4.32 -8.44 -8.12
C LEU A 39 -4.53 -9.94 -8.07
N ARG A 40 -3.93 -10.70 -8.99
CA ARG A 40 -3.98 -12.16 -9.00
C ARG A 40 -3.32 -12.74 -7.75
N GLY A 41 -2.17 -12.21 -7.34
CA GLY A 41 -1.46 -12.59 -6.12
C GLY A 41 -2.25 -12.29 -4.84
N ILE A 42 -2.93 -11.15 -4.77
CA ILE A 42 -3.82 -10.83 -3.65
C ILE A 42 -4.99 -11.83 -3.58
N LYS A 43 -5.62 -12.13 -4.73
CA LYS A 43 -6.73 -13.07 -4.80
C LYS A 43 -6.29 -14.50 -4.42
N SER A 44 -5.12 -14.95 -4.88
CA SER A 44 -4.60 -16.29 -4.57
C SER A 44 -4.15 -16.44 -3.12
N LYS A 45 -3.69 -15.37 -2.46
CA LYS A 45 -3.36 -15.39 -1.02
C LYS A 45 -4.60 -15.33 -0.13
N ASN A 46 -5.72 -14.80 -0.62
CA ASN A 46 -6.94 -14.55 0.15
C ASN A 46 -8.12 -15.45 -0.29
N ILE A 47 -7.88 -16.74 -0.52
CA ILE A 47 -8.89 -17.70 -1.03
C ILE A 47 -10.10 -17.82 -0.08
N LYS A 48 -9.86 -17.78 1.23
CA LYS A 48 -10.91 -17.94 2.25
C LYS A 48 -11.73 -16.66 2.49
N SER A 49 -11.17 -15.50 2.22
CA SER A 49 -11.80 -14.20 2.49
C SER A 49 -11.30 -13.18 1.49
N ILE A 50 -12.03 -13.05 0.38
CA ILE A 50 -11.67 -12.12 -0.68
C ILE A 50 -11.82 -10.70 -0.14
N PRO A 51 -10.77 -9.86 -0.21
CA PRO A 51 -10.84 -8.50 0.29
C PRO A 51 -11.87 -7.69 -0.48
N THR A 52 -12.67 -6.93 0.26
CA THR A 52 -13.72 -6.03 -0.23
C THR A 52 -13.17 -4.84 -1.03
N ASN A 53 -11.93 -4.41 -0.75
CA ASN A 53 -11.29 -3.30 -1.46
C ASN A 53 -9.78 -3.55 -1.62
N ILE A 54 -9.22 -3.08 -2.74
CA ILE A 54 -7.77 -3.06 -2.99
C ILE A 54 -7.40 -1.62 -3.38
N THR A 55 -6.50 -1.01 -2.62
CA THR A 55 -6.03 0.35 -2.84
C THR A 55 -4.55 0.34 -3.16
N THR A 56 -4.12 1.26 -4.01
CA THR A 56 -2.70 1.46 -4.30
C THR A 56 -2.18 2.68 -3.55
N ILE A 57 -1.05 2.54 -2.85
CA ILE A 57 -0.28 3.66 -2.31
C ILE A 57 0.78 4.02 -3.35
N LYS A 58 0.69 5.26 -3.89
CA LYS A 58 1.51 5.74 -5.02
C LYS A 58 2.41 6.93 -4.68
N ASN A 59 2.41 7.41 -3.44
CA ASN A 59 3.16 8.59 -3.03
C ASN A 59 3.97 8.26 -1.78
N PHE A 60 5.25 7.97 -1.98
CA PHE A 60 6.22 7.63 -0.92
C PHE A 60 7.00 8.85 -0.45
N GLU A 61 6.73 10.02 -1.03
CA GLU A 61 7.43 11.24 -0.67
C GLU A 61 6.82 11.82 0.62
N PRO A 62 7.63 12.01 1.67
CA PRO A 62 7.20 12.81 2.82
C PRO A 62 6.83 14.21 2.31
N GLN A 63 5.73 14.76 2.82
CA GLN A 63 5.31 16.13 2.47
C GLN A 63 6.45 17.11 2.76
N GLY A 64 7.18 17.49 1.71
CA GLY A 64 8.37 18.33 1.83
C GLY A 64 8.82 18.99 0.53
N VAL A 65 8.36 18.59 -0.66
CA VAL A 65 8.83 19.18 -1.93
C VAL A 65 7.73 19.43 -2.97
N SER A 66 6.60 19.99 -2.56
CA SER A 66 5.90 21.06 -3.33
C SER A 66 4.60 21.42 -2.60
N LYS A 67 4.44 22.70 -2.27
CA LYS A 67 3.13 23.27 -1.93
C LYS A 67 2.35 23.47 -3.24
N ASP A 68 1.93 22.38 -3.89
CA ASP A 68 0.96 22.49 -4.98
C ASP A 68 -0.44 22.59 -4.38
N PHE A 69 -1.17 23.65 -4.74
CA PHE A 69 -2.54 23.94 -4.27
C PHE A 69 -3.51 22.75 -4.41
N MET A 70 -3.20 21.78 -5.28
CA MET A 70 -3.91 20.53 -5.51
C MET A 70 -3.72 19.46 -4.41
N SER A 71 -2.80 19.66 -3.45
CA SER A 71 -2.55 18.71 -2.35
C SER A 71 -3.45 18.94 -1.13
N TYR A 72 -4.30 19.97 -1.14
CA TYR A 72 -5.30 20.24 -0.10
C TYR A 72 -6.33 19.09 -0.02
N GLY A 73 -6.05 18.11 0.85
CA GLY A 73 -6.89 16.92 1.05
C GLY A 73 -6.15 15.59 0.89
N SER A 74 -4.88 15.64 0.45
CA SER A 74 -3.97 14.50 0.49
C SER A 74 -3.48 14.29 1.92
N SER A 75 -3.94 13.23 2.58
CA SER A 75 -3.32 12.74 3.81
C SER A 75 -2.03 12.02 3.40
N ALA A 76 -0.96 12.79 3.19
CA ALA A 76 0.35 12.19 3.01
C ALA A 76 0.74 11.52 4.33
N LYS A 77 1.14 10.26 4.23
CA LYS A 77 1.57 9.42 5.36
C LYS A 77 3.01 9.07 5.15
N ASN A 78 3.77 9.06 6.23
CA ASN A 78 5.14 8.59 6.20
C ASN A 78 5.10 7.06 6.10
N LEU A 79 5.69 6.51 5.04
CA LEU A 79 5.67 5.08 4.78
C LEU A 79 7.09 4.55 4.79
N TYR A 80 7.34 3.58 5.67
CA TYR A 80 8.61 2.89 5.83
C TYR A 80 8.45 1.45 5.35
N LEU A 81 9.23 1.05 4.35
CA LEU A 81 9.21 -0.31 3.82
C LEU A 81 10.39 -1.09 4.40
N LEU A 82 10.10 -2.12 5.19
CA LEU A 82 11.06 -3.14 5.58
C LEU A 82 10.93 -4.29 4.58
N LEU A 83 11.94 -4.43 3.72
CA LEU A 83 11.98 -5.47 2.72
C LEU A 83 12.92 -6.59 3.19
N LEU A 84 12.36 -7.78 3.39
CA LEU A 84 13.13 -8.98 3.70
C LEU A 84 13.38 -9.79 2.42
N GLU A 85 14.62 -10.18 2.21
CA GLU A 85 14.99 -11.14 1.16
C GLU A 85 14.59 -12.55 1.60
N ASP A 86 13.72 -13.20 0.83
CA ASP A 86 13.17 -14.53 1.11
C ASP A 86 13.42 -15.54 -0.01
N LEU A 87 14.56 -15.39 -0.70
CA LEU A 87 14.97 -16.19 -1.87
C LEU A 87 16.23 -17.01 -1.60
#